data_AF-A0A7D9JKG0-F1
#
_entry.id   AF-A0A7D9JKG0-F1
#
_cell.length_a   1.000
_cell.length_b   1.000
_cell.length_c   1.000
_cell.angle_alpha   90.00
_cell.angle_beta   90.00
_cell.angle_gamma   90.00
#
_symmetry.space_group_name_H-M   'P 1'
#
loop_
_entity.id
_entity.type
_entity.pdbx_description
1 polymer ?
#
loop_
_entity_poly.entity_id
_entity_poly.type
_entity_poly.pdbx_seq_one_letter_code
_entity_poly.pdbx_strand_id
1 'polypeptide(L)'
;MYGFGDDQAPFTESVDLLEDLVIEYISEMTVKAMAIGKKGRVHVEDIVFLIRKDPKKYARVKDLLTMNEELKKARKAFDAESYGEIS
;
A
#
# COMPACT_ATOMS: atom_id res chain seq x y z
N MET A 1 -5.66 -15.40 3.94
CA MET A 1 -5.04 -16.43 4.80
C MET A 1 -4.50 -17.59 3.95
N TYR A 2 -5.31 -18.23 3.10
CA TYR A 2 -4.88 -19.28 2.15
C TYR A 2 -3.58 -19.00 1.36
N GLY A 3 -3.43 -17.80 0.79
CA GLY A 3 -2.21 -17.42 0.04
C GLY A 3 -0.91 -17.39 0.85
N PHE A 4 -0.99 -17.54 2.17
CA PHE A 4 0.15 -17.70 3.09
C PHE A 4 0.27 -19.13 3.65
N GLY A 5 -0.45 -20.10 3.07
CA GLY A 5 -0.38 -21.51 3.41
C GLY A 5 -1.47 -22.01 4.37
N ASP A 6 -2.48 -21.20 4.66
CA ASP A 6 -3.65 -21.63 5.44
C ASP A 6 -4.63 -22.47 4.58
N ASP A 7 -5.68 -23.03 5.19
CA ASP A 7 -6.75 -23.73 4.50
C ASP A 7 -7.59 -22.79 3.60
N GLN A 8 -8.26 -23.36 2.60
CA GLN A 8 -9.15 -22.61 1.71
C GLN A 8 -10.40 -22.12 2.45
N ALA A 9 -10.86 -22.87 3.46
CA ALA A 9 -11.94 -22.53 4.38
C ALA A 9 -11.38 -22.42 5.82
N PRO A 10 -10.70 -21.31 6.17
CA PRO A 10 -10.17 -21.11 7.51
C PRO A 10 -11.29 -20.96 8.55
N PHE A 11 -10.97 -21.18 9.82
CA PHE A 11 -11.91 -20.98 10.91
C PHE A 11 -12.37 -19.52 10.99
N THR A 12 -13.67 -19.30 11.14
CA THR A 12 -14.26 -17.96 11.23
C THR A 12 -13.64 -17.16 12.36
N GLU A 13 -13.41 -17.78 13.51
CA GLU A 13 -12.80 -17.13 14.68
C GLU A 13 -11.36 -16.65 14.39
N SER A 14 -10.63 -17.36 13.53
CA SER A 14 -9.28 -16.94 13.12
C SER A 14 -9.32 -15.78 12.13
N VAL A 15 -10.35 -15.74 11.28
CA VAL A 15 -10.59 -14.62 10.35
C VAL A 15 -10.96 -13.37 11.14
N ASP A 16 -11.91 -13.48 12.07
CA ASP A 16 -12.39 -12.37 12.91
C ASP A 16 -11.24 -11.78 13.74
N LEU A 17 -10.43 -12.64 14.38
CA LEU A 17 -9.25 -12.17 15.11
C LEU A 17 -8.23 -11.47 14.20
N LEU A 18 -8.00 -11.99 12.99
CA LEU A 18 -7.06 -11.38 12.06
C LEU A 18 -7.58 -10.02 11.55
N GLU A 19 -8.89 -9.85 11.42
CA GLU A 19 -9.51 -8.55 11.13
C GLU A 19 -9.19 -7.54 12.23
N ASP A 20 -9.45 -7.88 13.49
CA ASP A 20 -9.16 -7.01 14.63
C ASP A 20 -7.67 -6.59 14.68
N LEU A 21 -6.77 -7.56 14.50
CA LEU A 21 -5.33 -7.32 14.47
C LEU A 21 -4.91 -6.39 13.32
N VAL A 22 -5.54 -6.51 12.15
CA VAL A 22 -5.26 -5.64 11.00
C VAL A 22 -5.77 -4.23 11.24
N ILE A 23 -6.95 -4.07 11.82
CA ILE A 23 -7.51 -2.76 12.18
C ILE A 23 -6.61 -2.05 13.18
N GLU A 24 -6.17 -2.75 14.22
CA GLU A 24 -5.24 -2.23 15.22
C GLU A 24 -3.91 -1.82 14.58
N TYR A 25 -3.33 -2.70 13.75
CA TYR A 25 -2.07 -2.41 13.06
C TYR A 25 -2.14 -1.16 12.17
N ILE A 26 -3.21 -1.02 11.37
CA ILE A 26 -3.40 0.15 10.51
C ILE A 26 -3.56 1.42 11.34
N SER A 27 -4.35 1.34 12.42
CA SER A 27 -4.59 2.45 13.33
C SER A 27 -3.29 2.93 13.98
N GLU A 28 -2.51 2.02 14.55
CA GLU A 28 -1.21 2.34 15.15
C GLU A 28 -0.22 2.93 14.15
N MET A 29 -0.11 2.32 12.96
CA MET A 29 0.78 2.81 11.91
C MET A 29 0.40 4.23 11.49
N THR A 30 -0.90 4.52 11.40
CA THR A 30 -1.42 5.85 11.05
C THR A 30 -1.11 6.87 12.15
N VAL A 31 -1.31 6.52 13.42
CA VAL A 31 -0.94 7.38 14.56
C VAL A 31 0.55 7.67 14.58
N LYS A 32 1.40 6.65 14.39
CA LYS A 32 2.85 6.80 14.30
C LYS A 32 3.25 7.70 13.14
N ALA A 33 2.57 7.59 11.99
CA ALA A 33 2.84 8.40 10.81
C ALA A 33 2.47 9.88 11.02
N MET A 34 1.31 10.13 11.65
CA MET A 34 0.89 11.49 12.02
C MET A 34 1.86 12.16 13.00
N ALA A 35 2.50 11.39 13.89
CA ALA A 35 3.44 11.91 14.87
C ALA A 35 4.79 12.35 14.27
N ILE A 36 5.22 11.73 13.16
CA ILE A 36 6.48 12.05 12.49
C ILE A 36 6.29 13.01 11.30
N GLY A 37 5.11 13.01 10.68
CA GLY A 37 4.80 13.73 9.47
C GLY A 37 4.42 15.19 9.71
N LYS A 38 4.06 15.88 8.62
CA LYS A 38 3.52 17.25 8.72
C LYS A 38 2.12 17.23 9.31
N LYS A 39 1.80 18.24 10.13
CA LYS A 39 0.46 18.40 10.72
C LYS A 39 -0.62 18.41 9.63
N GLY A 40 -1.70 17.68 9.89
CA GLY A 40 -2.93 17.72 9.09
C GLY A 40 -3.04 16.71 7.96
N ARG A 41 -1.98 15.97 7.62
CA ARG A 41 -2.06 14.89 6.61
C ARG A 41 -0.93 13.88 6.71
N VAL A 42 -1.27 12.59 6.57
CA VAL A 42 -0.29 11.50 6.37
C VAL A 42 0.07 11.41 4.89
N HIS A 43 1.37 11.40 4.61
CA HIS A 43 1.93 11.23 3.26
C HIS A 43 2.54 9.83 3.10
N VAL A 44 2.81 9.44 1.86
CA VAL A 44 3.40 8.13 1.55
C VAL A 44 4.79 8.01 2.17
N GLU A 45 5.56 9.10 2.15
CA GLU A 45 6.91 9.18 2.70
C GLU A 45 6.94 8.91 4.20
N ASP A 46 5.88 9.28 4.94
CA ASP A 46 5.77 9.03 6.37
C ASP A 46 5.70 7.53 6.65
N ILE A 47 4.88 6.79 5.89
CA ILE A 47 4.77 5.33 6.00
C ILE A 47 6.08 4.65 5.58
N VAL A 48 6.68 5.09 4.47
CA VAL A 48 7.97 4.59 3.99
C VAL A 48 9.07 4.78 5.05
N PHE A 49 9.07 5.92 5.74
CA PHE A 49 10.00 6.19 6.81
C PHE A 49 9.82 5.25 8.00
N LEU A 50 8.57 4.96 8.41
CA LEU A 50 8.30 4.04 9.53
C LEU A 50 8.83 2.63 9.25
N ILE A 51 8.68 2.13 8.02
CA ILE A 51 9.10 0.77 7.64
C ILE A 51 10.57 0.68 7.21
N ARG A 52 11.34 1.77 7.19
CA ARG A 52 12.71 1.82 6.62
C ARG A 52 13.69 0.82 7.23
N LYS A 53 13.42 0.33 8.44
CA LYS A 53 14.26 -0.66 9.13
C LYS A 53 13.90 -2.11 8.79
N ASP A 54 12.80 -2.34 8.08
CA ASP A 54 12.43 -3.64 7.54
C ASP A 54 12.83 -3.68 6.05
N PRO A 55 13.97 -4.31 5.70
CA PRO A 55 14.50 -4.27 4.34
C PRO A 55 13.57 -4.92 3.32
N LYS A 56 12.80 -5.94 3.73
CA LYS A 56 11.87 -6.65 2.83
C LYS A 56 10.66 -5.77 2.51
N LYS A 57 10.03 -5.19 3.52
CA LYS A 57 8.89 -4.27 3.32
C LYS A 57 9.32 -3.02 2.56
N TYR A 58 10.47 -2.46 2.90
CA TYR A 58 10.98 -1.26 2.25
C TYR A 58 11.27 -1.45 0.76
N ALA A 59 11.96 -2.54 0.39
CA ALA A 59 12.19 -2.88 -1.01
C ALA A 59 10.88 -3.07 -1.76
N ARG A 60 9.95 -3.85 -1.18
CA ARG A 60 8.66 -4.13 -1.82
C ARG A 60 7.84 -2.86 -2.08
N VAL A 61 7.80 -1.93 -1.13
CA VAL A 61 7.08 -0.66 -1.31
C VAL A 61 7.70 0.18 -2.42
N LYS A 62 9.04 0.23 -2.53
CA LYS A 62 9.70 0.94 -3.63
C LYS A 62 9.36 0.37 -5.00
N ASP A 63 9.34 -0.96 -5.14
CA ASP A 63 8.98 -1.61 -6.40
C ASP A 63 7.53 -1.28 -6.80
N LEU A 64 6.60 -1.36 -5.83
CA LEU A 64 5.19 -1.05 -6.04
C LEU A 64 4.98 0.42 -6.44
N LEU A 65 5.67 1.37 -5.80
CA LEU A 65 5.57 2.78 -6.14
C LEU A 65 6.14 3.06 -7.55
N THR A 66 7.27 2.45 -7.89
CA THR A 66 7.88 2.55 -9.23
C THR A 66 6.91 2.04 -10.31
N MET A 67 6.37 0.83 -10.12
CA MET A 67 5.42 0.23 -11.05
C MET A 67 4.14 1.06 -11.19
N ASN A 68 3.63 1.63 -10.09
CA ASN A 68 2.47 2.51 -10.15
C ASN A 68 2.74 3.77 -10.99
N GLU A 69 3.92 4.38 -10.85
CA GLU A 69 4.31 5.52 -11.67
C GLU A 69 4.47 5.15 -13.16
N GLU A 70 5.02 3.97 -13.46
CA GLU A 70 5.09 3.45 -14.83
C GLU A 70 3.70 3.25 -15.44
N LEU A 71 2.78 2.63 -14.70
CA LEU A 71 1.39 2.43 -15.11
C LEU A 71 0.66 3.76 -15.35
N LYS A 72 0.88 4.77 -14.49
CA LYS A 72 0.31 6.12 -14.69
C LYS A 72 0.86 6.78 -15.95
N LYS A 73 2.16 6.66 -16.23
CA LYS A 73 2.78 7.19 -17.46
C LYS A 73 2.22 6.51 -18.70
N ALA A 74 2.10 5.18 -18.69
CA ALA A 74 1.54 4.41 -19.79
C ALA A 74 0.09 4.81 -20.10
N ARG A 75 -0.74 4.96 -19.06
CA ARG A 75 -2.13 5.45 -19.22
C ARG A 75 -2.19 6.84 -19.85
N LYS A 76 -1.37 7.78 -19.37
CA LYS A 76 -1.31 9.15 -19.93
C LYS A 76 -0.87 9.17 -21.39
N ALA A 77 0.10 8.34 -21.76
CA ALA A 77 0.56 8.25 -23.15
C ALA A 77 -0.55 7.75 -24.08
N PHE A 78 -1.28 6.71 -23.65
CA PHE A 78 -2.41 6.16 -24.40
C PHE A 78 -3.57 7.16 -24.56
N ASP A 79 -3.91 7.88 -23.50
CA ASP A 79 -4.96 8.91 -23.55
C ASP A 79 -4.56 10.05 -24.51
N ALA A 80 -3.30 10.49 -24.50
CA ALA A 80 -2.80 11.54 -25.39
C ALA A 80 -2.78 11.10 -26.87
N GLU A 81 -2.43 9.84 -27.14
CA GLU A 81 -2.43 9.25 -28.48
C GLU A 81 -3.86 9.12 -29.03
N SER A 82 -4.80 8.70 -28.18
CA SER A 82 -6.23 8.62 -28.52
C SER A 82 -6.85 9.98 -28.89
N TYR A 83 -6.38 11.08 -28.31
CA TYR A 83 -6.84 12.43 -28.69
C TYR A 83 -6.17 12.95 -29.98
N GLY A 84 -4.94 12.51 -30.27
CA GLY A 84 -4.21 12.88 -31.49
C GLY A 84 -4.72 12.19 -32.76
N GLU A 85 -5.35 11.02 -32.65
CA GLU A 85 -5.98 10.32 -33.78
C GLU A 85 -7.37 10.88 -34.15
N ILE A 86 -7.99 11.68 -33.27
CA ILE A 86 -9.33 12.26 -33.47
C ILE A 86 -9.26 13.72 -34.00
N SER A 87 -8.07 14.33 -34.07
CA SER A 87 -7.86 15.71 -34.53
C SER A 87 -7.36 15.82 -35.96
#